data_AF-A0A1B1UCL7-F1
#
_entry.id   AF-A0A1B1UCL7-F1
#
_cell.length_a   1.000
_cell.length_b   1.000
_cell.length_c   1.000
_cell.angle_alpha   90.00
_cell.angle_beta   90.00
_cell.angle_gamma   90.00
#
_symmetry.space_group_name_H-M   'P 1'
#
loop_
_entity.id
_entity.type
_entity.pdbx_description
1 polymer ?
#
loop_
_entity_poly.entity_id
_entity_poly.type
_entity_poly.pdbx_seq_one_letter_code
_entity_poly.pdbx_strand_id
1 'polypeptide(L)'
;MAMELLAQQRGLLPLSFEGKPWMHEAGYRELMELPGLPVSYARIERLWVIDDLGLNSSWISRFKELRARVRGKTNAGGPSRVFLARGLTGAARELLNAPAIVELLAARGFTVVAPESLSPRAIAQSLASAKIVVSVEGSALNHAQFALPENAGVLVIQPPNQFNAFHKILFDLNGIRFGYVVAEPALSGFTVNPERLLRTLDLIEAELSNST
;
A
#
# COMPACT_ATOMS: atom_id res chain seq x y z
N MET A 1 -7.49 5.81 11.14
CA MET A 1 -6.72 4.70 11.75
C MET A 1 -5.61 5.20 12.67
N ALA A 2 -4.57 5.92 12.21
CA ALA A 2 -3.48 6.39 13.10
C ALA A 2 -3.95 7.30 14.26
N MET A 3 -4.87 8.23 14.00
CA MET A 3 -5.50 9.07 15.05
C MET A 3 -6.38 8.28 16.03
N GLU A 4 -6.95 7.19 15.58
CA GLU A 4 -7.77 6.33 16.44
C GLU A 4 -6.88 5.49 17.37
N LEU A 5 -5.73 5.02 16.88
CA LEU A 5 -4.72 4.41 17.76
C LEU A 5 -4.26 5.40 18.84
N LEU A 6 -4.11 6.68 18.50
CA LEU A 6 -3.80 7.71 19.49
C LEU A 6 -4.90 7.81 20.56
N ALA A 7 -6.18 7.80 20.17
CA ALA A 7 -7.29 7.80 21.11
C ALA A 7 -7.25 6.56 22.04
N GLN A 8 -7.04 5.36 21.49
CA GLN A 8 -6.87 4.13 22.29
C GLN A 8 -5.72 4.24 23.30
N GLN A 9 -4.54 4.71 22.85
CA GLN A 9 -3.37 4.90 23.70
C GLN A 9 -3.58 5.91 24.83
N ARG A 10 -4.54 6.83 24.66
CA ARG A 10 -4.94 7.83 25.67
C ARG A 10 -6.12 7.39 26.53
N GLY A 11 -6.65 6.18 26.34
CA GLY A 11 -7.86 5.72 27.03
C GLY A 11 -9.12 6.49 26.61
N LEU A 12 -9.11 7.08 25.41
CA LEU A 12 -10.24 7.81 24.85
C LEU A 12 -11.03 6.92 23.89
N LEU A 13 -12.33 7.19 23.77
CA LEU A 13 -13.21 6.54 22.81
C LEU A 13 -12.88 7.04 21.38
N PRO A 14 -12.46 6.16 20.44
CA PRO A 14 -12.11 6.55 19.08
C PRO A 14 -13.38 6.76 18.22
N LEU A 15 -14.05 7.89 18.44
CA LEU A 15 -15.22 8.27 17.65
C LEU A 15 -14.82 8.65 16.21
N SER A 16 -15.60 8.20 15.23
CA SER A 16 -15.49 8.60 13.83
C SER A 16 -16.87 8.86 13.25
N PHE A 17 -16.97 9.69 12.23
CA PHE A 17 -18.22 9.79 11.47
C PHE A 17 -18.41 8.57 10.56
N GLU A 18 -19.66 8.14 10.41
CA GLU A 18 -20.02 7.18 9.36
C GLU A 18 -19.64 7.74 7.98
N GLY A 19 -18.83 6.99 7.25
CA GLY A 19 -18.37 7.33 5.91
C GLY A 19 -18.76 6.27 4.89
N LYS A 20 -18.52 6.57 3.61
CA LYS A 20 -18.66 5.56 2.55
C LYS A 20 -17.69 4.40 2.82
N PRO A 21 -18.16 3.15 2.89
CA PRO A 21 -17.28 2.02 3.18
C PRO A 21 -16.30 1.78 2.02
N TRP A 22 -15.04 1.55 2.36
CA TRP A 22 -14.04 1.04 1.41
C TRP A 22 -13.97 -0.49 1.51
N MET A 23 -13.88 -1.17 0.37
CA MET A 23 -13.94 -2.65 0.24
C MET A 23 -13.07 -3.40 1.28
N HIS A 24 -11.82 -2.98 1.47
CA HIS A 24 -10.89 -3.68 2.35
C HIS A 24 -10.78 -3.06 3.75
N GLU A 25 -11.43 -1.93 4.02
CA GLU A 25 -11.24 -1.20 5.27
C GLU A 25 -11.59 -2.09 6.47
N ALA A 26 -12.80 -2.65 6.53
CA ALA A 26 -13.25 -3.44 7.68
C ALA A 26 -12.26 -4.54 8.09
N GLY A 27 -11.75 -5.33 7.14
CA GLY A 27 -10.78 -6.37 7.47
C GLY A 27 -9.40 -5.83 7.87
N TYR A 28 -8.97 -4.65 7.40
CA TYR A 28 -7.79 -4.00 7.95
C TYR A 28 -8.00 -3.49 9.37
N ARG A 29 -9.20 -3.01 9.70
CA ARG A 29 -9.55 -2.60 11.08
C ARG A 29 -9.46 -3.78 12.04
N GLU A 30 -9.92 -4.96 11.62
CA GLU A 30 -9.74 -6.21 12.37
C GLU A 30 -8.27 -6.57 12.55
N LEU A 31 -7.46 -6.55 11.48
CA LEU A 31 -6.02 -6.85 11.54
C LEU A 31 -5.25 -5.88 12.43
N MET A 32 -5.67 -4.60 12.46
CA MET A 32 -5.06 -3.55 13.26
C MET A 32 -5.62 -3.45 14.69
N GLU A 33 -6.64 -4.24 15.03
CA GLU A 33 -7.32 -4.19 16.33
C GLU A 33 -7.86 -2.78 16.65
N LEU A 34 -8.46 -2.15 15.63
CA LEU A 34 -9.05 -0.82 15.66
C LEU A 34 -10.57 -0.90 15.49
N PRO A 35 -11.32 -1.26 16.54
CA PRO A 35 -12.77 -1.46 16.43
C PRO A 35 -13.50 -0.21 15.91
N GLY A 36 -12.99 0.99 16.23
CA GLY A 36 -13.67 2.26 15.98
C GLY A 36 -15.02 2.35 16.69
N LEU A 37 -15.56 3.57 16.73
CA LEU A 37 -16.98 3.74 17.02
C LEU A 37 -17.54 4.75 16.02
N PRO A 38 -18.05 4.27 14.86
CA PRO A 38 -18.72 5.14 13.91
C PRO A 38 -20.03 5.66 14.52
N VAL A 39 -20.28 6.96 14.36
CA VAL A 39 -21.49 7.64 14.82
C VAL A 39 -22.00 8.59 13.74
N SER A 40 -23.31 8.81 13.69
CA SER A 40 -23.94 9.83 12.86
C SER A 40 -24.00 11.20 13.55
N TYR A 41 -24.04 11.21 14.89
CA TYR A 41 -23.98 12.40 15.71
C TYR A 41 -23.27 12.13 17.05
N ALA A 42 -22.60 13.15 17.58
CA ALA A 42 -22.00 13.10 18.92
C ALA A 42 -22.08 14.49 19.56
N ARG A 43 -22.43 14.54 20.85
CA ARG A 43 -22.28 15.75 21.67
C ARG A 43 -20.97 15.67 22.42
N ILE A 44 -20.05 16.59 22.13
CA ILE A 44 -18.74 16.64 22.78
C ILE A 44 -18.72 17.84 23.73
N GLU A 45 -18.64 17.58 25.03
CA GLU A 45 -18.57 18.64 26.05
C GLU A 45 -17.19 19.31 26.10
N ARG A 46 -16.13 18.55 25.80
CA ARG A 46 -14.75 19.03 25.75
C ARG A 46 -14.03 18.40 24.57
N LEU A 47 -13.60 19.22 23.63
CA LEU A 47 -12.88 18.80 22.43
C LEU A 47 -11.40 19.15 22.55
N TRP A 48 -10.54 18.19 22.27
CA TRP A 48 -9.11 18.40 22.08
C TRP A 48 -8.82 18.30 20.60
N VAL A 49 -8.29 19.38 20.02
CA VAL A 49 -7.83 19.36 18.63
C VAL A 49 -6.34 19.05 18.66
N ILE A 50 -5.98 17.92 18.07
CA ILE A 50 -4.60 17.47 17.97
C ILE A 50 -4.09 17.87 16.60
N ASP A 51 -3.03 18.68 16.58
CA ASP A 51 -2.28 18.91 15.36
C ASP A 51 -1.38 17.70 15.11
N ASP A 52 -1.84 16.83 14.21
CA ASP A 52 -1.11 15.63 13.78
C ASP A 52 -0.59 15.76 12.34
N LEU A 53 -0.30 16.99 11.91
CA LEU A 53 0.22 17.27 10.58
C LEU A 53 1.69 16.82 10.42
N GLY A 54 2.08 16.57 9.17
CA GLY A 54 3.50 16.53 8.76
C GLY A 54 4.28 15.24 9.03
N LEU A 55 3.62 14.08 9.20
CA LEU A 55 4.29 12.78 9.42
C LEU A 55 5.36 12.85 10.54
N ASN A 56 5.03 13.54 11.63
CA ASN A 56 5.93 13.70 12.78
C ASN A 56 6.29 12.35 13.43
N SER A 57 7.26 12.34 14.35
CA SER A 57 7.74 11.11 15.01
C SER A 57 6.63 10.33 15.73
N SER A 58 5.64 11.03 16.30
CA SER A 58 4.48 10.42 16.96
C SER A 58 3.58 9.71 15.93
N TRP A 59 3.30 10.35 14.80
CA TRP A 59 2.56 9.75 13.69
C TRP A 59 3.29 8.51 13.15
N ILE A 60 4.60 8.62 12.90
CA ILE A 60 5.43 7.52 12.40
C ILE A 60 5.38 6.34 13.36
N SER A 61 5.50 6.59 14.67
CA SER A 61 5.42 5.54 15.69
C SER A 61 4.08 4.80 15.64
N ARG A 62 2.96 5.52 15.50
CA ARG A 62 1.63 4.91 15.37
C ARG A 62 1.47 4.14 14.07
N PHE A 63 1.98 4.67 12.95
CA PHE A 63 1.96 3.95 11.68
C PHE A 63 2.74 2.63 11.75
N LYS A 64 3.94 2.65 12.33
CA LYS A 64 4.77 1.44 12.54
C LYS A 64 4.10 0.42 13.44
N GLU A 65 3.44 0.86 14.52
CA GLU A 65 2.63 -0.01 15.38
C GLU A 65 1.49 -0.69 14.60
N LEU A 66 0.72 0.06 13.80
CA LEU A 66 -0.34 -0.52 12.98
C LEU A 66 0.20 -1.51 11.94
N ARG A 67 1.34 -1.20 11.33
CA ARG A 67 2.05 -2.13 10.44
C ARG A 67 2.51 -3.40 11.19
N ALA A 68 3.05 -3.26 12.39
CA ALA A 68 3.46 -4.39 13.22
C ALA A 68 2.28 -5.31 13.55
N ARG A 69 1.10 -4.75 13.88
CA ARG A 69 -0.13 -5.52 14.08
C ARG A 69 -0.52 -6.31 12.84
N VAL A 70 -0.60 -5.67 11.67
CA VAL A 70 -0.93 -6.34 10.41
C VAL A 70 0.05 -7.49 10.13
N ARG A 71 1.36 -7.21 10.21
CA ARG A 71 2.40 -8.22 9.96
C ARG A 71 2.38 -9.35 10.99
N GLY A 72 2.08 -9.06 12.25
CA GLY A 72 1.93 -10.05 13.31
C GLY A 72 0.73 -10.99 13.13
N LYS A 73 -0.20 -10.67 12.21
CA LYS A 73 -1.30 -11.55 11.80
C LYS A 73 -1.02 -12.32 10.49
N THR A 74 0.19 -12.22 9.96
CA THR A 74 0.63 -12.92 8.73
C THR A 74 1.78 -13.87 9.02
N ASN A 75 1.91 -14.90 8.19
CA ASN A 75 3.01 -15.88 8.24
C ASN A 75 3.96 -15.69 7.05
N ALA A 76 5.17 -16.25 7.14
CA ALA A 76 6.03 -16.39 5.96
C ALA A 76 5.46 -17.44 4.98
N GLY A 77 5.85 -17.36 3.71
CA GLY A 77 5.50 -18.36 2.67
C GLY A 77 4.70 -17.82 1.49
N GLY A 78 4.52 -16.51 1.38
CA GLY A 78 3.97 -15.87 0.18
C GLY A 78 4.97 -15.81 -0.98
N PRO A 79 4.52 -15.44 -2.19
CA PRO A 79 5.40 -15.22 -3.35
C PRO A 79 6.47 -14.16 -3.07
N SER A 80 7.69 -14.39 -3.57
CA SER A 80 8.81 -13.46 -3.41
C SER A 80 8.77 -12.27 -4.37
N ARG A 81 8.10 -12.42 -5.51
CA ARG A 81 7.93 -11.40 -6.56
C ARG A 81 6.45 -11.25 -6.84
N VAL A 82 5.90 -10.06 -6.67
CA VAL A 82 4.45 -9.83 -6.77
C VAL A 82 4.13 -8.71 -7.75
N PHE A 83 3.25 -8.98 -8.69
CA PHE A 83 2.56 -7.92 -9.43
C PHE A 83 1.24 -7.66 -8.71
N LEU A 84 1.14 -6.53 -8.01
CA LEU A 84 -0.07 -6.13 -7.32
C LEU A 84 -0.98 -5.47 -8.35
N ALA A 85 -1.95 -6.22 -8.85
CA ALA A 85 -2.88 -5.75 -9.85
C ALA A 85 -3.77 -4.65 -9.28
N ARG A 86 -4.13 -3.70 -10.14
CA ARG A 86 -5.19 -2.77 -9.84
C ARG A 86 -6.53 -3.46 -10.04
N GLY A 87 -7.42 -3.19 -9.12
CA GLY A 87 -8.83 -3.49 -9.28
C GLY A 87 -9.52 -2.58 -10.29
N LEU A 88 -10.79 -2.87 -10.57
CA LEU A 88 -11.70 -2.03 -11.33
C LEU A 88 -12.32 -0.91 -10.48
N THR A 89 -12.13 -0.95 -9.16
CA THR A 89 -12.64 0.05 -8.22
C THR A 89 -11.68 1.23 -8.03
N GLY A 90 -12.24 2.43 -7.86
CA GLY A 90 -11.48 3.68 -7.65
C GLY A 90 -11.31 4.51 -8.92
N ALA A 91 -10.43 5.52 -8.86
CA ALA A 91 -10.20 6.39 -10.01
C ALA A 91 -9.51 5.63 -11.16
N ALA A 92 -10.07 5.76 -12.37
CA ALA A 92 -9.60 5.09 -13.57
C ALA A 92 -8.13 5.46 -13.86
N ARG A 93 -7.31 4.42 -14.05
CA ARG A 93 -5.90 4.49 -14.40
C ARG A 93 -5.59 3.32 -15.32
N GLU A 94 -5.99 3.46 -16.57
CA GLU A 94 -5.97 2.38 -17.54
C GLU A 94 -4.56 2.20 -18.15
N LEU A 95 -3.86 1.16 -17.72
CA LEU A 95 -2.61 0.71 -18.34
C LEU A 95 -2.97 -0.21 -19.52
N LEU A 96 -2.97 0.35 -20.73
CA LEU A 96 -3.50 -0.34 -21.92
C LEU A 96 -2.71 -1.60 -22.28
N ASN A 97 -1.41 -1.61 -22.04
CA ASN A 97 -0.55 -2.76 -22.27
C ASN A 97 -0.36 -3.65 -21.01
N ALA A 98 -1.27 -3.58 -20.03
CA ALA A 98 -1.20 -4.40 -18.82
C ALA A 98 -1.05 -5.91 -19.09
N PRO A 99 -1.77 -6.54 -20.04
CA PRO A 99 -1.58 -7.97 -20.33
C PRO A 99 -0.14 -8.34 -20.70
N ALA A 100 0.50 -7.53 -21.57
CA ALA A 100 1.89 -7.74 -21.97
C ALA A 100 2.86 -7.53 -20.80
N ILE A 101 2.61 -6.53 -19.94
CA ILE A 101 3.43 -6.32 -18.73
C ILE A 101 3.29 -7.48 -17.75
N VAL A 102 2.07 -7.99 -17.55
CA VAL A 102 1.83 -9.14 -16.68
C VAL A 102 2.55 -10.38 -17.21
N GLU A 103 2.47 -10.66 -18.50
CA GLU A 103 3.17 -11.79 -19.13
C GLU A 103 4.69 -11.68 -18.96
N LEU A 104 5.26 -10.50 -19.21
CA LEU A 104 6.69 -10.24 -19.03
C LEU A 104 7.15 -10.39 -17.57
N LEU A 105 6.35 -9.91 -16.62
CA LEU A 105 6.65 -10.09 -15.19
C LEU A 105 6.48 -11.55 -14.76
N ALA A 106 5.47 -12.26 -15.27
CA ALA A 106 5.28 -13.68 -15.01
C ALA A 106 6.47 -14.51 -15.50
N ALA A 107 7.02 -14.19 -16.68
CA ALA A 107 8.27 -14.79 -17.19
C ALA A 107 9.48 -14.52 -16.28
N ARG A 108 9.43 -13.47 -15.45
CA ARG A 108 10.41 -13.16 -14.38
C ARG A 108 10.02 -13.70 -13.01
N GLY A 109 9.06 -14.63 -12.95
CA GLY A 109 8.64 -15.29 -11.72
C GLY A 109 7.73 -14.46 -10.81
N PHE A 110 7.11 -13.39 -11.33
CA PHE A 110 6.12 -12.65 -10.56
C PHE A 110 4.80 -13.41 -10.47
N THR A 111 4.20 -13.41 -9.28
CA THR A 111 2.81 -13.83 -9.07
C THR A 111 1.88 -12.63 -9.10
N VAL A 112 0.79 -12.72 -9.86
CA VAL A 112 -0.24 -11.67 -9.85
C VAL A 112 -1.09 -11.81 -8.60
N VAL A 113 -1.20 -10.73 -7.83
CA VAL A 113 -2.12 -10.61 -6.69
C VAL A 113 -3.18 -9.59 -7.07
N ALA A 114 -4.43 -10.02 -7.16
CA ALA A 114 -5.58 -9.15 -7.43
C ALA A 114 -6.33 -8.88 -6.12
N PRO A 115 -6.19 -7.69 -5.51
CA PRO A 115 -6.79 -7.42 -4.21
C PRO A 115 -8.31 -7.61 -4.16
N GLU A 116 -9.03 -7.26 -5.22
CA GLU A 116 -10.50 -7.28 -5.24
C GLU A 116 -11.12 -8.67 -5.09
N SER A 117 -10.36 -9.73 -5.35
CA SER A 117 -10.81 -11.10 -5.17
C SER A 117 -10.36 -11.72 -3.84
N LEU A 118 -9.72 -10.93 -2.97
CA LEU A 118 -9.06 -11.42 -1.76
C LEU A 118 -9.54 -10.69 -0.51
N SER A 119 -9.52 -11.40 0.62
CA SER A 119 -9.70 -10.75 1.92
C SER A 119 -8.45 -9.93 2.30
N PRO A 120 -8.57 -8.88 3.14
CA PRO A 120 -7.42 -8.12 3.63
C PRO A 120 -6.32 -8.99 4.25
N ARG A 121 -6.70 -10.05 4.98
CA ARG A 121 -5.74 -11.02 5.53
C ARG A 121 -5.02 -11.79 4.42
N ALA A 122 -5.73 -12.26 3.39
CA ALA A 122 -5.12 -12.97 2.27
C ALA A 122 -4.20 -12.06 1.43
N ILE A 123 -4.57 -10.78 1.25
CA ILE A 123 -3.71 -9.77 0.61
C ILE A 123 -2.43 -9.59 1.43
N ALA A 124 -2.56 -9.33 2.73
CA ALA A 124 -1.41 -9.14 3.61
C ALA A 124 -0.50 -10.38 3.63
N GLN A 125 -1.08 -11.58 3.71
CA GLN A 125 -0.37 -12.85 3.64
C GLN A 125 0.41 -13.03 2.33
N SER A 126 -0.18 -12.63 1.19
CA SER A 126 0.47 -12.72 -0.12
C SER A 126 1.67 -11.78 -0.27
N LEU A 127 1.68 -10.69 0.50
CA LEU A 127 2.74 -9.67 0.46
C LEU A 127 3.78 -9.86 1.57
N ALA A 128 3.48 -10.63 2.62
CA ALA A 128 4.32 -10.77 3.82
C ALA A 128 5.75 -11.28 3.56
N SER A 129 5.96 -12.01 2.46
CA SER A 129 7.26 -12.56 2.04
C SER A 129 7.80 -11.96 0.74
N ALA A 130 7.08 -10.98 0.16
CA ALA A 130 7.49 -10.39 -1.10
C ALA A 130 8.77 -9.56 -0.92
N LYS A 131 9.80 -9.89 -1.69
CA LYS A 131 11.04 -9.12 -1.81
C LYS A 131 10.86 -7.93 -2.76
N ILE A 132 9.99 -8.07 -3.76
CA ILE A 132 9.68 -6.99 -4.69
C ILE A 132 8.22 -7.01 -5.13
N VAL A 133 7.62 -5.82 -5.18
CA VAL A 133 6.28 -5.58 -5.72
C VAL A 133 6.35 -4.63 -6.91
N VAL A 134 5.67 -4.97 -8.00
CA VAL A 134 5.38 -4.03 -9.09
C VAL A 134 3.89 -3.70 -9.08
N SER A 135 3.53 -2.44 -9.22
CA SER A 135 2.12 -2.03 -9.30
C SER A 135 1.95 -0.71 -10.06
N VAL A 136 0.73 -0.44 -10.51
CA VAL A 136 0.36 0.89 -11.02
C VAL A 136 -0.08 1.77 -9.85
N GLU A 137 0.35 3.03 -9.86
CA GLU A 137 0.12 3.98 -8.78
C GLU A 137 -1.35 4.04 -8.30
N GLY A 138 -1.53 4.10 -6.98
CA GLY A 138 -2.80 4.36 -6.31
C GLY A 138 -3.05 3.53 -5.05
N SER A 139 -4.28 3.59 -4.53
CA SER A 139 -4.63 3.11 -3.18
C SER A 139 -4.34 1.64 -2.89
N ALA A 140 -4.25 0.77 -3.90
CA ALA A 140 -3.84 -0.62 -3.72
C ALA A 140 -2.44 -0.74 -3.08
N LEU A 141 -1.55 0.23 -3.31
CA LEU A 141 -0.22 0.28 -2.68
C LEU A 141 -0.27 0.38 -1.16
N ASN A 142 -1.38 0.85 -0.56
CA ASN A 142 -1.55 0.83 0.89
C ASN A 142 -1.48 -0.59 1.46
N HIS A 143 -1.90 -1.61 0.69
CA HIS A 143 -1.74 -3.01 1.09
C HIS A 143 -0.26 -3.37 1.28
N ALA A 144 0.58 -2.95 0.34
CA ALA A 144 2.02 -3.17 0.38
C ALA A 144 2.68 -2.40 1.54
N GLN A 145 2.24 -1.17 1.83
CA GLN A 145 2.76 -0.37 2.95
C GLN A 145 2.64 -1.10 4.29
N PHE A 146 1.52 -1.78 4.53
CA PHE A 146 1.28 -2.48 5.80
C PHE A 146 1.82 -3.91 5.85
N ALA A 147 2.04 -4.57 4.70
CA ALA A 147 2.33 -6.00 4.67
C ALA A 147 3.78 -6.33 4.29
N LEU A 148 4.44 -5.52 3.46
CA LEU A 148 5.79 -5.85 2.98
C LEU A 148 6.82 -5.89 4.11
N PRO A 149 7.86 -6.74 4.02
CA PRO A 149 9.00 -6.69 4.92
C PRO A 149 9.85 -5.42 4.70
N GLU A 150 10.67 -5.06 5.68
CA GLU A 150 11.43 -3.78 5.65
C GLU A 150 12.47 -3.74 4.53
N ASN A 151 13.12 -4.86 4.22
CA ASN A 151 14.11 -4.95 3.14
C ASN A 151 13.49 -5.35 1.79
N ALA A 152 12.22 -4.98 1.55
CA ALA A 152 11.57 -5.17 0.26
C ALA A 152 11.79 -3.97 -0.66
N GLY A 153 11.45 -4.15 -1.95
CA GLY A 153 11.33 -3.10 -2.93
C GLY A 153 9.93 -2.97 -3.49
N VAL A 154 9.56 -1.76 -3.92
CA VAL A 154 8.36 -1.48 -4.69
C VAL A 154 8.74 -0.68 -5.93
N LEU A 155 8.32 -1.14 -7.10
CA LEU A 155 8.43 -0.43 -8.37
C LEU A 155 7.03 0.01 -8.83
N VAL A 156 6.83 1.33 -8.91
CA VAL A 156 5.53 1.91 -9.23
C VAL A 156 5.50 2.43 -10.68
N ILE A 157 4.48 2.02 -11.43
CA ILE A 157 4.14 2.60 -12.73
C ILE A 157 3.25 3.82 -12.49
N GLN A 158 3.80 5.01 -12.73
CA GLN A 158 3.13 6.29 -12.53
C GLN A 158 2.37 6.70 -13.80
N PRO A 159 1.05 6.99 -13.73
CA PRO A 159 0.30 7.57 -14.83
C PRO A 159 0.90 8.93 -15.24
N PRO A 160 1.00 9.25 -16.55
CA PRO A 160 1.64 10.47 -17.03
C PRO A 160 0.98 11.76 -16.52
N ASN A 161 -0.34 11.73 -16.29
CA ASN A 161 -1.13 12.91 -15.95
C ASN A 161 -1.43 13.02 -14.44
N GLN A 162 -0.92 12.10 -13.62
CA GLN A 162 -1.21 12.03 -12.18
C GLN A 162 0.02 11.56 -11.38
N PHE A 163 1.20 12.06 -11.73
CA PHE A 163 2.41 11.76 -10.97
C PHE A 163 2.28 12.31 -9.54
N ASN A 164 2.51 11.44 -8.56
CA ASN A 164 2.69 11.86 -7.18
C ASN A 164 3.68 10.91 -6.47
N ALA A 165 4.29 11.39 -5.40
CA ALA A 165 5.27 10.63 -4.63
C ALA A 165 4.84 10.39 -3.18
N PHE A 166 3.53 10.38 -2.90
CA PHE A 166 3.03 10.20 -1.53
C PHE A 166 3.49 8.87 -0.93
N HIS A 167 3.40 7.78 -1.70
CA HIS A 167 3.81 6.46 -1.24
C HIS A 167 5.32 6.32 -0.99
N LYS A 168 6.18 7.13 -1.66
CA LYS A 168 7.63 7.11 -1.43
C LYS A 168 7.96 7.35 0.03
N ILE A 169 7.38 8.40 0.60
CA ILE A 169 7.67 8.80 1.98
C ILE A 169 7.29 7.67 2.95
N LEU A 170 6.12 7.05 2.75
CA LEU A 170 5.67 5.96 3.60
C LEU A 170 6.53 4.70 3.44
N PHE A 171 6.98 4.36 2.23
CA PHE A 171 7.86 3.21 2.03
C PHE A 171 9.23 3.43 2.67
N ASP A 172 9.82 4.62 2.52
CA ASP A 172 11.11 4.98 3.14
C ASP A 172 11.07 4.84 4.67
N LEU A 173 9.99 5.32 5.30
CA LEU A 173 9.79 5.23 6.75
C LEU A 173 9.83 3.78 7.27
N ASN A 174 9.55 2.82 6.40
CA ASN A 174 9.52 1.39 6.70
C ASN A 174 10.72 0.62 6.10
N GLY A 175 11.76 1.31 5.63
CA GLY A 175 12.96 0.70 5.06
C GLY A 175 12.78 0.16 3.63
N ILE A 176 11.58 0.25 3.07
CA ILE A 176 11.22 -0.35 1.78
C ILE A 176 11.75 0.54 0.66
N ARG A 177 12.56 -0.05 -0.23
CA ARG A 177 13.10 0.66 -1.40
C ARG A 177 11.96 1.00 -2.37
N PHE A 178 12.01 2.19 -2.94
CA PHE A 178 11.00 2.65 -3.88
C PHE A 178 11.64 3.09 -5.19
N GLY A 179 11.21 2.47 -6.28
CA GLY A 179 11.47 2.89 -7.65
C GLY A 179 10.18 3.27 -8.34
N TYR A 180 10.29 4.05 -9.41
CA TYR A 180 9.15 4.35 -10.26
C TYR A 180 9.56 4.48 -11.72
N VAL A 181 8.60 4.25 -12.61
CA VAL A 181 8.66 4.64 -14.02
C VAL A 181 7.44 5.47 -14.35
N VAL A 182 7.62 6.52 -15.13
CA VAL A 182 6.49 7.30 -15.66
C VAL A 182 6.08 6.69 -17.00
N ALA A 183 4.80 6.33 -17.10
CA ALA A 183 4.19 5.81 -18.31
C ALA A 183 3.98 6.92 -19.35
N GLU A 184 3.65 6.53 -20.58
CA GLU A 184 3.44 7.43 -21.72
C GLU A 184 1.93 7.57 -22.00
N PRO A 185 1.44 8.77 -22.31
CA PRO A 185 0.02 9.00 -22.57
C PRO A 185 -0.43 8.25 -23.82
N ALA A 186 -1.65 7.74 -23.80
CA ALA A 186 -2.34 7.13 -24.92
C ALA A 186 -3.81 7.60 -24.95
N LEU A 187 -4.52 7.39 -26.06
CA LEU A 187 -5.84 7.97 -26.30
C LEU A 187 -6.87 7.65 -25.19
N SER A 188 -6.92 6.41 -24.71
CA SER A 188 -7.85 5.95 -23.66
C SER A 188 -7.15 5.61 -22.35
N GLY A 189 -5.90 6.02 -22.14
CA GLY A 189 -5.14 5.62 -20.97
C GLY A 189 -3.65 5.93 -21.09
N PHE A 190 -2.82 4.96 -20.74
CA PHE A 190 -1.38 5.07 -20.87
C PHE A 190 -0.73 3.71 -21.12
N THR A 191 0.48 3.72 -21.63
CA THR A 191 1.31 2.53 -21.81
C THR A 191 2.64 2.72 -21.10
N VAL A 192 3.24 1.63 -20.62
CA VAL A 192 4.61 1.68 -20.11
C VAL A 192 5.53 0.96 -21.07
N ASN A 193 6.66 1.57 -21.41
CA ASN A 193 7.70 0.92 -22.20
C ASN A 193 8.24 -0.30 -21.39
N PRO A 194 8.12 -1.54 -21.91
CA PRO A 194 8.50 -2.72 -21.13
C PRO A 194 9.99 -2.81 -20.82
N GLU A 195 10.85 -2.38 -21.75
CA GLU A 195 12.29 -2.36 -21.53
C GLU A 195 12.67 -1.38 -20.42
N ARG A 196 12.07 -0.17 -20.42
CA ARG A 196 12.27 0.81 -19.35
C ARG A 196 11.83 0.25 -18.00
N LEU A 197 10.68 -0.43 -17.94
CA LEU A 197 10.20 -1.08 -16.72
C LEU A 197 11.19 -2.13 -16.21
N LEU A 198 11.65 -3.03 -17.08
CA LEU A 198 12.57 -4.10 -16.70
C LEU A 198 13.95 -3.57 -16.29
N ARG A 199 14.50 -2.59 -17.00
CA ARG A 199 15.77 -1.95 -16.60
C ARG A 199 15.67 -1.27 -15.25
N THR A 200 14.53 -0.64 -14.94
CA THR A 200 14.30 -0.02 -13.63
C THR A 200 14.11 -1.08 -12.55
N LEU A 201 13.46 -2.20 -12.88
CA LEU A 201 13.36 -3.37 -12.01
C LEU A 201 14.74 -3.94 -11.67
N ASP A 202 15.63 -4.05 -12.65
CA ASP A 202 17.01 -4.53 -12.43
C ASP A 202 17.79 -3.62 -11.47
N LEU A 203 17.59 -2.30 -11.55
CA LEU A 203 18.25 -1.34 -10.64
C LEU A 203 17.81 -1.53 -9.18
N ILE A 204 16.51 -1.68 -8.93
CA ILE A 204 16.02 -1.89 -7.56
C ILE A 204 16.42 -3.27 -7.02
N GLU A 205 16.46 -4.31 -7.87
CA GLU A 205 16.91 -5.65 -7.46
C GLU A 205 18.40 -5.68 -7.11
N ALA A 206 19.23 -4.94 -7.86
CA ALA A 206 20.65 -4.78 -7.54
C ALA A 206 20.85 -4.08 -6.19
N GLU A 207 20.10 -3.00 -5.94
CA GLU A 207 20.14 -2.26 -4.66
C GLU A 207 19.71 -3.14 -3.47
N LEU A 208 18.67 -3.95 -3.65
CA LEU A 208 18.21 -4.88 -2.63
C LEU A 208 19.23 -5.98 -2.33
N SER A 209 19.93 -6.46 -3.36
CA SER A 209 20.96 -7.50 -3.21
C SER A 209 22.17 -6.99 -2.42
N ASN A 210 22.55 -5.71 -2.61
CA ASN A 210 23.66 -5.07 -1.90
C ASN A 210 23.35 -4.73 -0.43
N SER A 211 22.06 -4.79 -0.03
CA SER A 211 21.60 -4.45 1.32
C SER A 211 21.42 -5.68 2.24
N THR A 212 21.75 -6.88 1.74
CA THR A 212 21.67 -8.17 2.46
C THR A 212 23.03 -8.60 2.98
#